data_AF-A0A3N9PD59-F1
#
_entry.id   AF-A0A3N9PD59-F1
#
_cell.length_a   1.000
_cell.length_b   1.000
_cell.length_c   1.000
_cell.angle_alpha   90.00
_cell.angle_beta   90.00
_cell.angle_gamma   90.00
#
_symmetry.space_group_name_H-M   'P 1'
#
loop_
_entity.id
_entity.type
_entity.pdbx_description
1 polymer ?
#
loop_
_entity_poly.entity_id
_entity_poly.type
_entity_poly.pdbx_seq_one_letter_code
_entity_poly.pdbx_strand_id
1 'polypeptide(L)'
;KAIDLAISYIAGKYNHEQIFAAVPIRNGVLVQIIASIVVYRTVRRNAARKVPEDYIQLYNDAIRNLERIQSGSMKLVNCPVVTNEDGSPVSPLWGNSTNKDFFI
;
A
#
# COMPACT_ATOMS: atom_id res chain seq x y z
N LYS A 1 -0.38 -10.46 -6.10
CA LYS A 1 0.78 -9.63 -6.54
C LYS A 1 0.58 -8.11 -6.47
N ALA A 2 -0.57 -7.53 -6.86
CA ALA A 2 -0.79 -6.08 -6.72
C ALA A 2 -1.27 -5.71 -5.31
N ILE A 3 -2.15 -6.54 -4.75
CA ILE A 3 -2.62 -6.44 -3.37
C ILE A 3 -1.45 -6.59 -2.39
N ASP A 4 -0.61 -7.62 -2.54
CA ASP A 4 0.58 -7.80 -1.69
C ASP A 4 1.53 -6.60 -1.69
N LEU A 5 1.65 -5.92 -2.85
CA LEU A 5 2.41 -4.67 -2.93
C LEU A 5 1.70 -3.57 -2.13
N ALA A 6 0.40 -3.38 -2.30
CA ALA A 6 -0.33 -2.41 -1.48
C ALA A 6 -0.22 -2.72 0.02
N ILE A 7 -0.30 -3.99 0.41
CA ILE A 7 -0.12 -4.48 1.78
C ILE A 7 1.24 -4.06 2.33
N SER A 8 2.34 -4.24 1.59
CA SER A 8 3.68 -3.90 2.09
C SER A 8 3.85 -2.42 2.46
N TYR A 9 3.09 -1.51 1.83
CA TYR A 9 3.13 -0.09 2.16
C TYR A 9 2.21 0.28 3.32
N ILE A 10 1.07 -0.40 3.50
CA ILE A 10 0.07 -0.04 4.50
C ILE A 10 0.18 -0.84 5.81
N ALA A 11 0.86 -2.00 5.80
CA ALA A 11 0.89 -2.94 6.93
C ALA A 11 1.42 -2.32 8.24
N GLY A 12 2.32 -1.32 8.15
CA GLY A 12 2.84 -0.62 9.33
C GLY A 12 1.85 0.33 10.01
N LYS A 13 0.68 0.59 9.42
CA LYS A 13 -0.33 1.54 9.94
C LYS A 13 -1.75 1.00 9.96
N TYR A 14 -2.11 0.19 8.97
CA TYR A 14 -3.48 -0.28 8.77
C TYR A 14 -3.56 -1.80 8.91
N ASN A 15 -4.65 -2.28 9.50
CA ASN A 15 -4.92 -3.70 9.60
C ASN A 15 -5.31 -4.24 8.22
N HIS A 16 -4.31 -4.73 7.47
CA HIS A 16 -4.50 -5.23 6.13
C HIS A 16 -5.32 -6.53 6.08
N GLU A 17 -5.32 -7.32 7.15
CA GLU A 17 -6.08 -8.58 7.23
C GLU A 17 -7.58 -8.32 7.19
N GLN A 18 -8.03 -7.26 7.88
CA GLN A 18 -9.43 -6.82 7.84
C GLN A 18 -9.78 -6.12 6.52
N ILE A 19 -8.87 -5.30 5.97
CA ILE A 19 -9.11 -4.58 4.72
C ILE A 19 -9.30 -5.53 3.55
N PHE A 20 -8.47 -6.57 3.48
CA PHE A 20 -8.48 -7.56 2.39
C PHE A 20 -9.08 -8.92 2.81
N ALA A 21 -9.93 -8.94 3.85
CA ALA A 21 -10.64 -10.12 4.32
C ALA A 21 -11.66 -10.66 3.29
N ALA A 22 -12.26 -11.82 3.59
CA ALA A 22 -13.35 -12.40 2.82
C ALA A 22 -14.57 -11.46 2.68
N VAL A 23 -14.86 -10.68 3.73
CA VAL A 23 -15.75 -9.52 3.68
C VAL A 23 -14.89 -8.25 3.75
N PRO A 24 -14.44 -7.71 2.60
CA PRO A 24 -13.43 -6.68 2.57
C PRO A 24 -13.99 -5.30 2.92
N ILE A 25 -13.24 -4.52 3.69
CA ILE A 25 -13.50 -3.10 3.87
C ILE A 25 -12.98 -2.35 2.64
N ARG A 26 -13.90 -1.92 1.78
CA ARG A 26 -13.55 -1.28 0.50
C ARG A 26 -13.32 0.21 0.67
N ASN A 27 -12.05 0.60 0.69
CA ASN A 27 -11.67 2.00 0.56
C ASN A 27 -11.46 2.36 -0.91
N GLY A 28 -12.17 3.39 -1.40
CA GLY A 28 -12.11 3.82 -2.81
C GLY A 28 -10.72 4.22 -3.29
N VAL A 29 -9.89 4.83 -2.43
CA VAL A 29 -8.51 5.22 -2.76
C VAL A 29 -7.64 3.98 -2.97
N LEU A 30 -7.72 3.00 -2.08
CA LEU A 30 -6.97 1.74 -2.24
C LEU A 30 -7.41 0.98 -3.49
N VAL A 31 -8.72 0.93 -3.77
CA VAL A 31 -9.25 0.30 -4.98
C VAL A 31 -8.68 0.98 -6.23
N GLN A 32 -8.69 2.31 -6.28
CA GLN A 32 -8.15 3.07 -7.40
C GLN A 32 -6.65 2.82 -7.59
N ILE A 33 -5.86 2.87 -6.51
CA ILE A 33 -4.41 2.59 -6.55
C ILE A 33 -4.13 1.19 -7.09
N ILE A 34 -4.83 0.17 -6.58
CA ILE A 34 -4.64 -1.22 -7.01
C ILE A 34 -5.03 -1.38 -8.48
N ALA A 35 -6.15 -0.76 -8.91
CA ALA A 35 -6.57 -0.76 -10.30
C ALA A 35 -5.52 -0.15 -11.23
N SER A 36 -4.97 1.02 -10.88
CA SER A 36 -3.89 1.67 -11.63
C SER A 36 -2.66 0.78 -11.80
N ILE A 37 -2.24 0.10 -10.73
CA ILE A 37 -1.11 -0.85 -10.77
C ILE A 37 -1.42 -2.03 -11.69
N VAL A 38 -2.63 -2.59 -11.62
CA VAL A 38 -3.05 -3.74 -12.44
C VAL A 38 -3.15 -3.37 -13.92
N VAL A 39 -3.70 -2.20 -14.24
CA VAL A 39 -3.82 -1.70 -15.61
C VAL A 39 -2.43 -1.54 -16.23
N TYR A 40 -1.51 -0.85 -15.55
CA TYR A 40 -0.13 -0.71 -16.02
C TYR A 40 0.54 -2.07 -16.27
N ARG A 41 0.43 -3.01 -15.33
CA ARG A 41 1.01 -4.37 -15.47
C ARG A 41 0.43 -5.13 -16.65
N THR A 42 -0.87 -4.98 -16.90
CA THR A 42 -1.57 -5.62 -18.03
C THR A 42 -1.07 -5.06 -19.35
N VAL A 43 -1.02 -3.73 -19.49
CA VAL A 43 -0.53 -3.05 -20.70
C VAL A 43 0.94 -3.39 -20.95
N ARG A 44 1.79 -3.33 -19.92
CA ARG A 44 3.21 -3.69 -20.04
C ARG A 44 3.42 -5.14 -20.46
N ARG A 45 2.58 -6.06 -20.00
CA ARG A 45 2.67 -7.47 -20.40
C ARG A 45 2.30 -7.67 -21.87
N ASN A 46 1.36 -6.89 -22.39
CA ASN A 46 0.89 -6.98 -23.77
C ASN A 46 1.82 -6.23 -24.75
N ALA A 47 2.28 -5.04 -24.38
CA ALA A 47 3.05 -4.13 -25.23
C ALA A 47 4.37 -3.67 -24.57
N ALA A 48 5.19 -4.63 -24.14
CA ALA A 48 6.38 -4.37 -23.32
C ALA A 48 7.38 -3.36 -23.90
N ARG A 49 7.44 -3.20 -25.23
CA ARG A 49 8.37 -2.29 -25.92
C ARG A 49 7.82 -0.89 -26.17
N LYS A 50 6.51 -0.70 -26.03
CA LYS A 50 5.81 0.57 -26.32
C LYS A 50 4.66 0.75 -25.34
N VAL A 51 5.00 0.85 -24.05
CA VAL A 51 4.01 1.26 -23.05
C VAL A 51 3.78 2.76 -23.21
N PRO A 52 2.54 3.23 -23.44
CA PRO A 52 2.26 4.66 -23.50
C PRO A 52 2.62 5.36 -22.18
N GLU A 53 3.11 6.58 -22.28
CA GLU A 53 3.59 7.37 -21.12
C GLU A 53 2.50 7.56 -20.06
N ASP A 54 1.25 7.75 -20.47
CA ASP A 54 0.11 7.90 -19.56
C ASP A 54 -0.03 6.74 -18.57
N TYR A 55 0.24 5.50 -19.00
CA TYR A 55 0.19 4.34 -18.11
C TYR A 55 1.37 4.29 -17.15
N ILE A 56 2.54 4.82 -17.56
CA ILE A 56 3.72 4.92 -16.69
C ILE A 56 3.44 5.98 -15.61
N GLN A 57 2.89 7.12 -15.98
CA GLN A 57 2.48 8.16 -15.04
C GLN A 57 1.42 7.65 -14.07
N LEU A 58 0.40 6.94 -14.58
CA LEU A 58 -0.64 6.33 -13.76
C LEU A 58 -0.06 5.36 -12.70
N TYR A 59 0.96 4.59 -13.06
CA TYR A 59 1.68 3.73 -12.12
C TYR A 59 2.48 4.53 -11.09
N ASN A 60 3.24 5.53 -11.53
CA ASN A 60 4.06 6.36 -10.66
C ASN A 60 3.20 7.11 -9.64
N ASP A 61 2.05 7.64 -10.05
CA ASP A 61 1.10 8.31 -9.15
C ASP A 61 0.50 7.32 -8.14
N ALA A 62 0.22 6.08 -8.55
CA ALA A 62 -0.26 5.04 -7.64
C ALA A 62 0.78 4.71 -6.57
N ILE A 63 2.06 4.55 -6.94
CA ILE A 63 3.16 4.33 -5.99
C ILE A 63 3.34 5.54 -5.07
N ARG A 64 3.31 6.76 -5.61
CA ARG A 64 3.44 8.00 -4.82
C ARG A 64 2.32 8.14 -3.79
N ASN A 65 1.09 7.75 -4.15
CA ASN A 65 -0.02 7.75 -3.21
C ASN A 65 0.16 6.69 -2.11
N LEU A 66 0.69 5.50 -2.43
CA LEU A 66 1.05 4.50 -1.42
C LEU A 66 2.13 5.02 -0.46
N GLU A 67 3.16 5.68 -0.97
CA GLU A 67 4.20 6.33 -0.14
C GLU A 67 3.62 7.41 0.76
N ARG A 68 2.69 8.23 0.27
CA ARG A 68 1.98 9.24 1.08
C ARG A 68 1.10 8.62 2.16
N ILE A 69 0.50 7.46 1.89
CA ILE A 69 -0.27 6.70 2.88
C ILE A 69 0.68 6.14 3.96
N GLN A 70 1.81 5.57 3.53
CA GLN A 70 2.83 5.04 4.42
C GLN A 70 3.44 6.15 5.30
N SER A 71 3.78 7.31 4.73
CA SER A 71 4.29 8.47 5.48
C SER A 71 3.23 9.05 6.43
N GLY A 72 1.95 8.87 6.12
CA GLY A 72 0.82 9.40 6.89
C GLY A 72 0.38 10.79 6.46
N SER A 73 0.98 11.33 5.40
CA SER A 73 0.53 12.56 4.75
C SER A 73 -0.87 12.39 4.12
N MET A 74 -1.22 11.17 3.74
CA MET A 74 -2.56 10.80 3.25
C MET A 74 -3.18 9.75 4.16
N LYS A 75 -4.36 10.04 4.72
CA LYS A 75 -5.08 9.09 5.59
C LYS A 75 -6.15 8.34 4.79
N LEU A 76 -6.18 7.02 4.95
CA LEU A 76 -7.28 6.20 4.47
C LEU A 76 -8.47 6.35 5.42
N VAL A 77 -9.58 6.90 4.89
CA VAL A 77 -10.84 7.04 5.62
C VAL A 77 -11.50 5.68 5.79
N ASN A 78 -12.12 5.43 6.96
CA ASN A 78 -12.84 4.18 7.27
C ASN A 78 -11.99 2.90 7.19
N CYS A 79 -10.66 3.00 7.26
CA CYS A 79 -9.78 1.83 7.33
C CYS A 79 -9.39 1.54 8.79
N PRO A 80 -9.44 0.27 9.23
CA PRO A 80 -8.99 -0.10 10.56
C PRO A 80 -7.48 0.15 10.70
N VAL A 81 -7.11 0.92 11.72
CA VAL A 81 -5.72 1.17 12.08
C VAL A 81 -5.21 -0.02 12.89
N VAL A 82 -3.93 -0.37 12.77
CA VAL A 82 -3.33 -1.38 13.66
C VAL A 82 -3.37 -0.83 15.09
N THR A 83 -3.96 -1.59 16.00
CA THR A 83 -4.01 -1.29 17.43
C THR A 83 -3.16 -2.32 18.19
N ASN A 84 -2.37 -1.86 19.16
CA ASN A 84 -1.68 -2.76 20.08
C ASN A 84 -2.67 -3.39 21.09
N GLU A 85 -2.22 -4.37 21.87
CA GLU A 85 -3.00 -5.08 22.90
C GLU A 85 -3.68 -4.15 23.93
N ASP A 86 -3.21 -2.91 24.05
CA ASP A 86 -3.74 -1.87 24.94
C ASP A 86 -4.83 -0.98 24.27
N GLY A 87 -5.20 -1.26 23.01
CA GLY A 87 -6.21 -0.48 22.26
C GLY A 87 -5.72 0.87 21.74
N SER A 88 -4.47 1.24 22.00
CA SER A 88 -3.83 2.42 21.42
C SER A 88 -3.40 2.18 19.96
N PRO A 89 -3.58 3.16 19.06
CA PRO A 89 -3.12 3.04 17.68
C PRO A 89 -1.59 2.91 17.68
N VAL A 90 -1.08 1.92 16.96
CA VAL A 90 0.37 1.71 16.81
C VAL A 90 0.95 2.97 16.17
N SER A 91 1.72 3.72 16.95
CA SER A 91 2.48 4.84 16.41
C SER A 91 3.40 4.28 15.33
N PRO A 92 3.38 4.83 14.11
CA PRO A 92 4.20 4.29 13.04
C PRO A 92 5.65 4.31 13.50
N LEU A 93 6.25 3.13 13.60
CA LEU A 93 7.68 2.95 13.83
C LEU A 93 8.41 3.67 12.70
N TRP A 94 8.73 4.95 12.94
CA TRP A 94 9.72 5.69 12.19
C TRP A 94 11.05 4.99 12.52
N GLY A 95 11.43 4.04 11.68
CA GLY A 95 12.57 3.18 11.93
C GLY A 95 13.88 3.95 11.84
N ASN A 96 14.57 4.10 12.96
CA ASN A 96 16.03 4.11 12.93
C ASN A 96 16.46 2.64 12.75
N SER A 97 16.72 2.23 11.51
CA SER A 97 17.10 0.86 11.14
C SER A 97 18.55 0.54 11.53
N THR A 98 18.91 0.73 12.80
CA THR A 98 20.22 0.35 13.33
C THR A 98 20.04 -0.54 14.56
N ASN A 99 19.40 -1.71 14.39
CA ASN A 99 19.55 -2.80 15.34
C ASN A 99 20.54 -3.79 14.73
N LYS A 100 21.77 -3.80 15.24
CA LYS A 100 22.87 -4.64 14.76
C LYS A 100 22.88 -6.06 15.38
N ASP A 101 21.92 -6.41 16.22
CA ASP A 101 21.96 -7.65 17.00
C ASP A 101 20.78 -8.58 16.71
N PHE A 102 20.64 -8.99 15.44
CA PHE A 102 19.82 -10.16 15.09
C PHE A 102 20.60 -11.10 14.16
N PHE A 103 21.70 -11.63 14.66
CA PHE A 103 22.23 -12.93 14.23
C PHE A 103 22.62 -13.73 15.48
N ILE A 104 21.78 -14.74 15.76
CA ILE A 104 21.94 -15.95 16.61
C ILE A 104 22.49 -15.75 18.03
#